data_AF-A0A4S2GWZ0-F1
#
_entry.id   AF-A0A4S2GWZ0-F1
#
_cell.length_a   1.000
_cell.length_b   1.000
_cell.length_c   1.000
_cell.angle_alpha   90.00
_cell.angle_beta   90.00
_cell.angle_gamma   90.00
#
_symmetry.space_group_name_H-M   'P 1'
#
loop_
_entity.id
_entity.type
_entity.pdbx_description
1 polymer ?
#
loop_
_entity_poly.entity_id
_entity_poly.type
_entity_poly.pdbx_seq_one_letter_code
_entity_poly.pdbx_strand_id
1 'polypeptide(L)'
;MTISNWAYLDTHTMFIALKGCMTGEEHKETARIMAEIARELPVRQLLVDKSDVGNGEREEEIPSVAESAARTFTGAGLMRIAFLLAHDDPVAAPFSKAFARCGGEARAFDDYDEALGWLGVQPAAAQLRDTAAAR
;
A
#
# COMPACT_ATOMS: atom_id res chain seq x y z
N MET A 1 13.15 -6.15 -0.25
CA MET A 1 11.92 -5.67 0.42
C MET A 1 11.24 -6.82 1.15
N THR A 2 10.69 -6.60 2.34
CA THR A 2 9.83 -7.57 3.04
C THR A 2 8.59 -6.90 3.64
N ILE A 3 7.47 -7.61 3.66
CA ILE A 3 6.32 -7.25 4.51
C ILE A 3 6.71 -7.51 5.96
N SER A 4 6.83 -6.45 6.77
CA SER A 4 7.26 -6.55 8.17
C SER A 4 6.10 -6.85 9.11
N ASN A 5 4.90 -6.35 8.78
CA ASN A 5 3.68 -6.58 9.54
C ASN A 5 2.45 -6.42 8.65
N TRP A 6 1.36 -7.10 8.99
CA TRP A 6 0.06 -6.90 8.35
C TRP A 6 -1.07 -7.22 9.32
N ALA A 7 -2.21 -6.56 9.15
CA ALA A 7 -3.38 -6.79 9.98
C ALA A 7 -4.67 -6.31 9.31
N TYR A 8 -5.81 -6.90 9.67
CA TYR A 8 -7.11 -6.35 9.28
C TYR A 8 -7.45 -5.15 10.14
N LEU A 9 -7.85 -4.06 9.50
CA LEU A 9 -8.43 -2.89 10.15
C LEU A 9 -9.94 -3.00 10.21
N ASP A 10 -10.55 -3.64 9.22
CA ASP A 10 -11.94 -4.08 9.23
C ASP A 10 -12.13 -5.23 8.22
N THR A 11 -13.38 -5.59 7.89
CA THR A 11 -13.71 -6.65 6.94
C THR A 11 -13.13 -6.44 5.54
N HIS A 12 -12.99 -5.19 5.09
CA HIS A 12 -12.59 -4.85 3.72
C HIS A 12 -11.26 -4.10 3.65
N THR A 13 -10.66 -3.76 4.78
CA THR A 13 -9.48 -2.92 4.87
C THR A 13 -8.35 -3.63 5.60
N MET A 14 -7.19 -3.66 4.97
CA MET A 14 -5.99 -4.27 5.53
C MET A 14 -4.86 -3.24 5.66
N PHE A 15 -4.16 -3.29 6.78
CA PHE A 15 -2.90 -2.60 7.01
C PHE A 15 -1.72 -3.48 6.60
N ILE A 16 -0.73 -2.91 5.93
CA ILE A 16 0.54 -3.56 5.62
C ILE A 16 1.68 -2.58 5.88
N ALA A 17 2.67 -3.00 6.66
CA ALA A 17 3.93 -2.30 6.80
C ALA A 17 5.02 -2.95 5.94
N LEU A 18 5.73 -2.11 5.19
CA LEU A 18 6.84 -2.49 4.34
C LEU A 18 8.16 -2.04 4.97
N LYS A 19 9.22 -2.83 4.75
CA LYS A 19 10.57 -2.50 5.22
C LYS A 19 11.65 -2.87 4.20
N GLY A 20 12.70 -2.06 4.18
CA GLY A 20 13.92 -2.28 3.40
C GLY A 20 14.07 -1.33 2.23
N CYS A 21 14.89 -1.68 1.24
CA CYS A 21 14.99 -0.93 0.00
C CYS A 21 14.04 -1.51 -1.04
N MET A 22 13.47 -0.66 -1.89
CA MET A 22 12.68 -1.07 -3.05
C MET A 22 13.40 -0.73 -4.35
N THR A 23 13.40 -1.69 -5.25
CA THR A 23 13.76 -1.56 -6.66
C THR A 23 12.49 -1.72 -7.51
N GLY A 24 12.58 -1.43 -8.81
CA GLY A 24 11.43 -1.57 -9.72
C GLY A 24 10.82 -2.98 -9.72
N GLU A 25 11.65 -4.02 -9.66
CA GLU A 25 11.18 -5.41 -9.56
C GLU A 25 10.56 -5.74 -8.20
N GLU A 26 11.11 -5.20 -7.10
CA GLU A 26 10.53 -5.39 -5.77
C GLU A 26 9.17 -4.70 -5.63
N HIS A 27 8.95 -3.56 -6.30
CA HIS A 27 7.62 -2.95 -6.39
C HIS A 27 6.59 -3.86 -7.07
N LYS A 28 6.96 -4.47 -8.20
CA LYS A 28 6.07 -5.40 -8.92
C LYS A 28 5.77 -6.63 -8.07
N GLU A 29 6.79 -7.22 -7.45
CA GLU A 29 6.61 -8.40 -6.60
C GLU A 29 5.78 -8.08 -5.35
N THR A 30 6.02 -6.93 -4.70
CA THR A 30 5.19 -6.48 -3.57
C THR A 30 3.74 -6.34 -3.98
N ALA A 31 3.47 -5.69 -5.11
CA ALA A 31 2.12 -5.51 -5.62
C ALA A 31 1.44 -6.85 -5.92
N ARG A 32 2.19 -7.81 -6.48
CA ARG A 32 1.71 -9.18 -6.74
C ARG A 32 1.33 -9.90 -5.45
N ILE A 33 2.20 -9.93 -4.44
CA ILE A 33 1.94 -10.59 -3.15
C ILE A 33 0.71 -9.98 -2.47
N MET A 34 0.66 -8.65 -2.38
CA MET A 34 -0.49 -7.93 -1.81
C MET A 34 -1.79 -8.20 -2.57
N ALA A 35 -1.73 -8.27 -3.90
CA ALA A 35 -2.88 -8.58 -4.74
C ALA A 35 -3.36 -10.04 -4.59
N GLU A 36 -2.45 -11.00 -4.40
CA GLU A 36 -2.81 -12.39 -4.10
C GLU A 36 -3.55 -12.47 -2.76
N ILE A 37 -3.04 -11.82 -1.72
CA ILE A 37 -3.71 -11.71 -0.42
C ILE A 37 -5.09 -11.07 -0.59
N ALA A 38 -5.19 -9.97 -1.33
CA ALA A 38 -6.46 -9.28 -1.55
C ALA A 38 -7.48 -10.08 -2.38
N ARG A 39 -7.06 -11.03 -3.21
CA ARG A 39 -7.98 -11.90 -3.98
C ARG A 39 -8.60 -13.01 -3.14
N GLU A 40 -7.83 -13.55 -2.20
CA GLU A 40 -8.30 -14.65 -1.35
C GLU A 40 -9.23 -14.16 -0.23
N LEU A 41 -9.26 -12.86 0.00
CA LEU A 41 -9.93 -12.21 1.11
C LEU A 41 -10.92 -11.15 0.59
N PRO A 42 -11.92 -10.75 1.38
CA PRO A 42 -12.84 -9.67 0.99
C PRO A 42 -12.19 -8.26 1.05
N VAL A 43 -10.87 -8.15 0.89
CA VAL A 43 -10.14 -6.88 0.99
C VAL A 43 -10.37 -6.05 -0.27
N ARG A 44 -10.82 -4.81 -0.08
CA ARG A 44 -11.04 -3.80 -1.12
C ARG A 44 -10.18 -2.56 -0.93
N GLN A 45 -9.57 -2.42 0.25
CA GLN A 45 -8.82 -1.24 0.64
C GLN A 45 -7.51 -1.62 1.33
N LEU A 46 -6.45 -0.84 1.09
CA LEU A 46 -5.17 -1.00 1.76
C LEU A 46 -4.75 0.30 2.46
N LEU A 47 -4.17 0.15 3.65
CA LEU A 47 -3.30 1.14 4.27
C LEU A 47 -1.87 0.59 4.24
N VAL A 48 -0.99 1.22 3.48
CA VAL A 48 0.39 0.77 3.28
C VAL A 48 1.34 1.74 3.96
N ASP A 49 2.05 1.26 4.98
CA ASP A 49 3.09 2.00 5.67
C ASP A 49 4.45 1.80 4.98
N LYS A 50 5.04 2.91 4.53
CA LYS A 50 6.34 2.97 3.85
C LYS A 50 7.42 3.68 4.68
N SER A 51 7.19 3.96 5.95
CA SER A 51 8.12 4.69 6.83
C SER A 51 9.53 4.10 6.89
N ASP A 52 9.63 2.78 6.82
CA ASP A 52 10.89 2.02 6.87
C ASP A 52 11.41 1.62 5.46
N VAL A 53 10.93 2.27 4.41
CA VAL A 53 11.28 1.98 3.02
C VAL A 53 12.26 3.01 2.45
N GLY A 54 13.41 2.55 1.98
CA GLY A 54 14.35 3.34 1.18
C GLY A 54 14.13 3.17 -0.33
N ASN A 55 14.46 4.20 -1.09
CA ASN A 55 14.36 4.20 -2.55
C ASN A 55 15.63 3.63 -3.20
N GLY A 56 15.45 2.78 -4.21
CA GLY A 56 16.52 2.15 -4.99
C GLY A 56 16.22 2.08 -6.49
N GLU A 57 15.16 2.75 -6.94
CA GLU A 57 14.65 2.70 -8.31
C GLU A 57 15.52 3.49 -9.28
N ARG A 58 15.56 3.02 -10.54
CA ARG A 58 16.05 3.80 -11.67
C ARG A 58 14.90 4.59 -12.27
N GLU A 59 15.08 5.89 -12.48
CA GLU A 59 14.02 6.80 -12.96
C GLU A 59 13.32 6.31 -14.24
N GLU A 60 14.07 5.69 -15.16
CA GLU A 60 13.56 5.18 -16.44
C GLU A 60 12.50 4.07 -16.31
N GLU A 61 12.50 3.33 -15.19
CA GLU A 61 11.62 2.18 -14.98
C GLU A 61 10.31 2.54 -14.27
N ILE A 62 10.27 3.71 -13.62
CA ILE A 62 9.18 4.14 -12.74
C ILE A 62 7.79 4.09 -13.42
N PRO A 63 7.60 4.59 -14.65
CA PRO A 63 6.28 4.56 -15.29
C PRO A 63 5.77 3.13 -15.52
N SER A 64 6.65 2.22 -15.93
CA SER A 64 6.31 0.82 -16.19
C SER A 64 5.97 0.07 -14.91
N VAL A 65 6.76 0.29 -13.86
CA VAL A 65 6.54 -0.26 -12.51
C VAL A 65 5.18 0.20 -11.95
N ALA A 66 4.92 1.50 -12.00
CA ALA A 66 3.66 2.10 -11.55
C ALA A 66 2.44 1.52 -12.28
N GLU A 67 2.49 1.40 -13.61
CA GLU A 67 1.40 0.84 -14.39
C GLU A 67 1.17 -0.65 -14.11
N SER A 68 2.24 -1.43 -13.97
CA SER A 68 2.16 -2.85 -13.66
C SER A 68 1.51 -3.08 -12.28
N ALA A 69 1.95 -2.34 -11.26
CA ALA A 69 1.36 -2.40 -9.93
C ALA A 69 -0.12 -1.97 -9.92
N ALA A 70 -0.47 -0.88 -10.61
CA ALA A 70 -1.85 -0.40 -10.69
C ALA A 70 -2.81 -1.42 -11.30
N ARG A 71 -2.42 -2.06 -12.42
CA ARG A 71 -3.21 -3.13 -13.05
C ARG A 71 -3.33 -4.36 -12.15
N THR A 72 -2.27 -4.69 -11.42
CA THR A 72 -2.23 -5.83 -10.50
C THR A 72 -3.22 -5.65 -9.36
N PHE A 73 -3.21 -4.48 -8.71
CA PHE A 73 -4.14 -4.17 -7.62
C PHE A 73 -5.60 -4.09 -8.07
N THR A 74 -5.87 -3.38 -9.17
CA THR A 74 -7.25 -3.32 -9.69
C THR A 74 -7.75 -4.68 -10.15
N GLY A 75 -6.89 -5.51 -10.77
CA GLY A 75 -7.20 -6.89 -11.10
C GLY A 75 -7.34 -7.83 -9.91
N ALA A 76 -7.02 -7.38 -8.69
CA ALA A 76 -7.35 -8.05 -7.44
C ALA A 76 -8.64 -7.52 -6.79
N GLY A 77 -9.26 -6.48 -7.36
CA GLY A 77 -10.47 -5.88 -6.85
C GLY A 77 -10.23 -4.83 -5.76
N LEU A 78 -8.99 -4.36 -5.59
CA LEU A 78 -8.67 -3.22 -4.73
C LEU A 78 -9.15 -1.93 -5.36
N MET A 79 -9.79 -1.10 -4.55
CA MET A 79 -10.43 0.15 -4.96
C MET A 79 -9.77 1.37 -4.33
N ARG A 80 -9.23 1.26 -3.11
CA ARG A 80 -8.56 2.36 -2.42
C ARG A 80 -7.25 1.95 -1.78
N ILE A 81 -6.22 2.79 -1.89
CA ILE A 81 -4.93 2.57 -1.26
C ILE A 81 -4.44 3.87 -0.63
N ALA A 82 -4.27 3.88 0.68
CA ALA A 82 -3.61 4.96 1.40
C ALA A 82 -2.14 4.58 1.64
N PHE A 83 -1.21 5.46 1.27
CA PHE A 83 0.21 5.29 1.56
C PHE A 83 0.63 6.23 2.69
N LEU A 84 1.23 5.70 3.75
CA LEU A 84 1.81 6.52 4.82
C LEU A 84 3.26 6.84 4.51
N LEU A 85 3.63 8.11 4.71
CA LEU A 85 5.01 8.61 4.62
C LEU A 85 5.69 8.28 3.28
N ALA A 86 4.91 8.32 2.19
CA ALA A 86 5.39 8.01 0.84
C ALA A 86 5.68 9.26 -0.01
N HIS A 87 5.86 10.43 0.61
CA HIS A 87 6.02 11.70 -0.11
C HIS A 87 7.33 11.78 -0.92
N ASP A 88 8.36 11.07 -0.47
CA ASP A 88 9.65 10.96 -1.16
C ASP A 88 9.73 9.73 -2.09
N ASP A 89 8.66 8.94 -2.22
CA ASP A 89 8.62 7.79 -3.11
C ASP A 89 8.36 8.26 -4.56
N PRO A 90 9.34 8.12 -5.47
CA PRO A 90 9.18 8.60 -6.83
C PRO A 90 8.17 7.76 -7.65
N VAL A 91 7.76 6.58 -7.15
CA VAL A 91 6.72 5.73 -7.72
C VAL A 91 5.32 6.15 -7.29
N ALA A 92 5.14 6.82 -6.15
CA ALA A 92 3.82 7.08 -5.56
C ALA A 92 2.90 7.93 -6.45
N ALA A 93 3.41 9.04 -7.02
CA ALA A 93 2.62 9.90 -7.89
C ALA A 93 2.30 9.24 -9.26
N PRO A 94 3.28 8.65 -9.98
CA PRO A 94 3.01 7.85 -11.18
C PRO A 94 2.02 6.70 -10.93
N PHE A 95 2.16 6.00 -9.81
CA PHE A 95 1.25 4.93 -9.40
C PHE A 95 -0.17 5.46 -9.21
N SER A 96 -0.34 6.55 -8.45
CA SER A 96 -1.67 7.12 -8.18
C SER A 96 -2.40 7.50 -9.47
N LYS A 97 -1.68 8.08 -10.43
CA LYS A 97 -2.21 8.40 -11.76
C LYS A 97 -2.56 7.13 -12.56
N ALA A 98 -1.72 6.10 -12.50
CA ALA A 98 -1.99 4.83 -13.18
C ALA A 98 -3.20 4.11 -12.57
N PHE A 99 -3.30 4.06 -11.25
CA PHE A 99 -4.38 3.42 -10.51
C PHE A 99 -5.73 4.10 -10.76
N ALA A 100 -5.76 5.43 -10.81
CA ALA A 100 -6.94 6.22 -11.21
C ALA A 100 -7.47 5.86 -12.60
N ARG A 101 -6.58 5.67 -13.59
CA ARG A 101 -6.99 5.23 -14.94
C ARG A 101 -7.59 3.81 -14.96
N CYS A 102 -7.26 3.00 -13.97
CA CYS A 102 -7.82 1.65 -13.81
C CYS A 102 -9.07 1.62 -12.91
N GLY A 103 -9.55 2.78 -12.41
CA GLY A 103 -10.75 2.90 -11.59
C GLY A 103 -10.53 2.77 -10.07
N GLY A 104 -9.27 2.73 -9.62
CA GLY A 104 -8.92 2.79 -8.21
C GLY A 104 -8.56 4.21 -7.75
N GLU A 105 -8.47 4.44 -6.45
CA GLU A 105 -8.06 5.72 -5.86
C GLU A 105 -6.88 5.51 -4.92
N ALA A 106 -5.81 6.28 -5.09
CA ALA A 106 -4.65 6.21 -4.19
C ALA A 106 -4.21 7.59 -3.74
N ARG A 107 -3.79 7.68 -2.47
CA ARG A 107 -3.36 8.94 -1.85
C ARG A 107 -2.27 8.70 -0.81
N ALA A 108 -1.31 9.62 -0.75
CA ALA A 108 -0.29 9.65 0.30
C ALA A 108 -0.75 10.53 1.47
N PHE A 109 -0.37 10.13 2.68
CA PHE A 109 -0.68 10.80 3.94
C PHE A 109 0.56 10.82 4.83
N ASP A 110 0.74 11.93 5.55
CA ASP A 110 1.75 12.03 6.62
C ASP A 110 1.23 11.48 7.96
N ASP A 111 -0.10 11.49 8.12
CA ASP A 111 -0.78 11.13 9.36
C ASP A 111 -1.63 9.86 9.20
N TYR A 112 -1.52 8.99 10.21
CA TYR A 112 -2.21 7.70 10.25
C TYR A 112 -3.73 7.87 10.38
N ASP A 113 -4.17 8.80 11.22
CA ASP A 113 -5.60 8.99 11.52
C ASP A 113 -6.31 9.65 10.34
N GLU A 114 -5.64 10.57 9.62
CA GLU A 114 -6.14 11.11 8.35
C GLU A 114 -6.31 10.03 7.28
N ALA A 115 -5.35 9.11 7.16
CA ALA A 115 -5.42 8.00 6.24
C ALA A 115 -6.59 7.06 6.57
N LEU A 116 -6.79 6.73 7.84
CA LEU A 116 -7.93 5.94 8.30
C LEU A 116 -9.26 6.65 8.03
N GLY A 117 -9.34 7.94 8.31
CA GLY A 117 -10.52 8.76 8.05
C GLY A 117 -10.91 8.76 6.57
N TRP A 118 -9.94 8.83 5.66
CA TRP A 118 -10.17 8.76 4.22
C TRP A 118 -10.61 7.36 3.75
N LEU A 119 -10.06 6.31 4.35
CA LEU A 119 -10.51 4.92 4.11
C LEU A 119 -11.91 4.65 4.69
N GLY A 120 -12.34 5.44 5.69
CA GLY A 120 -13.61 5.25 6.39
C GLY A 120 -13.53 4.21 7.51
N VAL A 121 -12.32 3.90 7.98
CA VAL A 121 -12.06 2.97 9.07
C VAL A 121 -12.26 3.69 10.40
N GLN A 122 -13.07 3.13 11.30
CA GLN A 122 -13.18 3.67 12.65
C GLN A 122 -12.06 3.15 13.58
N PRO A 123 -11.47 4.00 14.43
CA PRO A 123 -10.34 3.63 15.31
C PRO A 123 -10.61 2.51 16.33
N ALA A 124 -11.83 1.97 16.42
CA ALA A 124 -12.15 0.89 17.36
C ALA A 124 -11.38 -0.42 17.06
N ALA A 125 -10.80 -0.56 15.87
CA ALA A 125 -9.93 -1.69 15.49
C ALA A 125 -8.42 -1.44 15.68
N ALA A 126 -8.00 -0.24 16.14
CA ALA A 126 -6.59 0.14 16.30
C ALA A 126 -5.90 -0.47 17.54
N GLN A 127 -6.42 -1.57 18.10
CA GLN A 127 -5.78 -2.35 19.17
C GLN A 127 -4.50 -3.09 18.72
N LEU A 128 -4.06 -2.92 17.48
CA LEU A 128 -2.84 -3.54 16.94
C LEU A 128 -1.55 -2.80 17.28
N ARG A 129 -1.62 -1.65 17.98
CA ARG A 129 -0.42 -0.92 18.42
C ARG A 129 0.34 -1.62 19.56
N ASP A 130 -0.32 -2.40 20.40
CA ASP A 130 0.35 -3.04 21.56
C ASP A 130 0.99 -4.40 21.26
N THR A 131 0.67 -5.04 20.13
CA THR A 131 1.26 -6.35 19.77
C THR A 131 2.58 -6.26 19.01
N ALA A 132 2.94 -5.09 18.47
CA ALA A 132 4.21 -4.89 17.75
C ALA A 132 5.37 -4.41 18.65
N ALA A 133 5.08 -3.86 19.85
CA ALA A 133 6.11 -3.43 20.80
C ALA A 133 6.49 -4.52 21.83
N ALA A 134 5.86 -5.69 21.79
CA ALA A 134 6.00 -6.76 22.79
C ALA A 134 6.73 -8.03 22.29
N ARG A 135 7.51 -7.97 21.20
CA ARG A 135 8.37 -9.08 20.75
C ARG A 135 9.74 -8.62 20.29
#